data_AF-A0A836EKW1-F1
#
_entry.id   AF-A0A836EKW1-F1
#
_cell.length_a   1.000
_cell.length_b   1.000
_cell.length_c   1.000
_cell.angle_alpha   90.00
_cell.angle_beta   90.00
_cell.angle_gamma   90.00
#
_symmetry.space_group_name_H-M   'P 1'
#
loop_
_entity.id
_entity.type
_entity.pdbx_description
1 polymer ?
#
loop_
_entity_poly.entity_id
_entity_poly.type
_entity_poly.pdbx_seq_one_letter_code
_entity_poly.pdbx_strand_id
1 'polypeptide(L)' 'MELNLQQRVCIKFCIKNGFNGAKTLEMLGNCFGSDVLKKTTVYEWHERFRSGRESVEESMA' A
#
# COMPACT_ATOMS: atom_id res chain seq x y z
N MET A 1 10.99 -3.06 11.68
CA MET A 1 10.54 -2.89 10.28
C MET A 1 10.07 -1.45 10.15
N GLU A 2 10.52 -0.70 9.14
CA GLU A 2 10.12 0.69 8.95
C GLU A 2 8.60 0.78 8.69
N LEU A 3 7.91 1.75 9.29
CA LEU A 3 6.45 1.88 9.23
C LEU A 3 5.91 1.96 7.79
N ASN A 4 6.65 2.64 6.91
CA ASN A 4 6.35 2.70 5.49
C ASN A 4 6.39 1.32 4.81
N LEU A 5 7.36 0.47 5.19
CA LEU A 5 7.51 -0.87 4.63
C LEU A 5 6.34 -1.78 5.04
N GLN A 6 5.91 -1.69 6.30
CA GLN A 6 4.74 -2.43 6.80
C GLN A 6 3.47 -2.07 6.01
N GLN A 7 3.24 -0.78 5.76
CA GLN A 7 2.10 -0.34 4.98
C GLN A 7 2.15 -0.84 3.52
N ARG A 8 3.33 -0.83 2.88
CA ARG A 8 3.51 -1.40 1.52
C ARG A 8 3.22 -2.90 1.47
N VAL A 9 3.64 -3.65 2.50
CA VAL A 9 3.29 -5.07 2.65
C VAL A 9 1.76 -5.24 2.77
N CYS A 10 1.09 -4.40 3.55
CA CYS A 10 -0.38 -4.41 3.67
C CYS A 10 -1.08 -4.05 2.34
N ILE A 11 -0.55 -3.12 1.55
CA ILE A 11 -1.07 -2.82 0.20
C ILE A 11 -0.97 -4.07 -0.69
N LYS A 12 0.19 -4.73 -0.72
CA LYS A 12 0.38 -5.97 -1.48
C LYS A 12 -0.59 -7.07 -1.04
N PHE A 13 -0.82 -7.21 0.27
CA PHE A 13 -1.81 -8.12 0.82
C PHE A 13 -3.23 -7.78 0.35
N CYS A 14 -3.64 -6.51 0.37
CA CYS A 14 -4.96 -6.08 -0.09
C CYS A 14 -5.19 -6.44 -1.57
N ILE A 15 -4.19 -6.26 -2.42
CA ILE A 15 -4.26 -6.59 -3.85
C ILE A 15 -4.42 -8.09 -4.08
N LYS A 16 -3.67 -8.92 -3.35
CA LYS A 16 -3.81 -10.39 -3.44
C LYS A 16 -5.20 -10.88 -3.01
N ASN A 17 -5.92 -10.10 -2.22
CA ASN A 17 -7.31 -10.35 -1.84
C ASN A 17 -8.34 -9.68 -2.75
N GLY A 18 -7.91 -9.08 -3.88
CA GLY A 18 -8.80 -8.46 -4.87
C GLY A 18 -9.35 -7.10 -4.46
N PHE A 19 -8.81 -6.46 -3.43
CA PHE A 19 -9.27 -5.13 -3.00
C PHE A 19 -8.79 -4.04 -3.96
N ASN A 20 -9.70 -3.13 -4.29
CA ASN A 20 -9.38 -1.93 -5.06
C ASN A 20 -8.62 -0.89 -4.20
N GLY A 21 -8.10 0.16 -4.84
CA GLY A 21 -7.30 1.17 -4.14
C GLY A 21 -8.05 1.93 -3.05
N ALA A 22 -9.37 2.17 -3.23
CA ALA A 22 -10.18 2.83 -2.22
C ALA A 22 -10.35 1.97 -0.96
N LYS A 23 -10.65 0.68 -1.12
CA LYS A 23 -10.73 -0.25 0.01
C LYS A 23 -9.37 -0.46 0.67
N THR A 24 -8.29 -0.47 -0.11
CA THR A 24 -6.92 -0.55 0.43
C THR A 24 -6.61 0.66 1.31
N LEU A 25 -6.93 1.87 0.88
CA LEU A 25 -6.74 3.10 1.67
C LEU A 25 -7.56 3.07 2.97
N GLU A 26 -8.81 2.62 2.92
CA GLU A 26 -9.65 2.44 4.10
C GLU A 26 -9.03 1.46 5.11
N MET A 27 -8.58 0.30 4.64
CA MET A 27 -7.95 -0.73 5.48
C MET A 27 -6.66 -0.22 6.14
N LEU A 28 -5.84 0.53 5.38
CA LEU A 28 -4.65 1.16 5.94
C LEU A 28 -5.01 2.24 6.98
N GLY A 29 -6.00 3.08 6.71
CA GLY A 29 -6.45 4.10 7.66
C GLY A 29 -6.91 3.48 8.99
N ASN A 30 -7.63 2.37 8.93
CA ASN A 30 -8.07 1.63 10.12
C ASN A 30 -6.89 1.03 10.92
N CYS A 31 -5.82 0.60 10.24
CA CYS A 31 -4.69 -0.07 10.89
C CYS A 31 -3.61 0.91 11.39
N PHE A 32 -3.37 2.00 10.67
CA PHE A 32 -2.25 2.92 10.90
C PHE A 32 -2.70 4.31 11.36
N GLY A 33 -4.00 4.61 11.34
CA GLY A 33 -4.55 5.87 11.84
C GLY A 33 -3.91 7.09 11.18
N SER A 34 -3.36 7.99 12.00
CA SER A 34 -2.67 9.21 11.54
C SER A 34 -1.36 8.94 10.81
N ASP A 35 -0.76 7.77 11.01
CA ASP A 35 0.52 7.41 10.39
C ASP A 35 0.36 6.79 9.00
N VAL A 36 -0.88 6.74 8.49
CA VAL A 36 -1.16 6.19 7.17
C VAL A 36 -0.41 6.97 6.08
N LEU A 37 0.12 6.23 5.09
CA LEU A 37 0.67 6.80 3.88
C LEU A 37 -0.36 7.73 3.23
N LYS A 38 0.15 8.82 2.64
CA LYS A 38 -0.69 9.73 1.87
C LYS A 38 -1.45 8.98 0.79
N LYS A 39 -2.69 9.41 0.54
CA LYS A 39 -3.57 8.84 -0.48
C LYS A 39 -2.85 8.59 -1.81
N THR A 40 -2.12 9.58 -2.32
CA THR A 40 -1.36 9.48 -3.58
C THR A 40 -0.37 8.31 -3.56
N THR A 41 0.43 8.21 -2.49
CA THR A 41 1.40 7.14 -2.30
C THR A 41 0.74 5.76 -2.23
N VAL A 42 -0.42 5.64 -1.56
CA VAL A 42 -1.17 4.37 -1.53
C VAL A 42 -1.60 3.95 -2.94
N TYR A 43 -2.13 4.86 -3.76
CA TYR A 43 -2.55 4.54 -5.13
C TYR A 43 -1.38 4.22 -6.06
N GLU A 44 -0.25 4.92 -5.93
CA GLU A 44 0.96 4.63 -6.70
C GLU A 44 1.50 3.22 -6.41
N TRP A 45 1.59 2.86 -5.13
CA TRP A 45 1.97 1.50 -4.72
C TRP A 45 0.94 0.46 -5.17
N HIS A 46 -0.34 0.79 -5.11
CA HIS A 46 -1.41 -0.11 -5.56
C HIS A 46 -1.25 -0.46 -7.04
N GLU A 47 -1.02 0.54 -7.88
CA GLU A 47 -0.83 0.35 -9.33
C GLU A 47 0.48 -0.36 -9.68
N ARG A 48 1.58 -0.06 -8.96
CA ARG A 48 2.86 -0.76 -9.13
C ARG A 48 2.72 -2.26 -8.86
N PHE A 49 2.12 -2.63 -7.73
CA PHE A 49 1.91 -4.03 -7.38
C PHE A 49 0.94 -4.72 -8.35
N ARG A 50 -0.12 -4.03 -8.79
CA ARG A 50 -1.03 -4.55 -9.82
C ARG A 50 -0.30 -4.81 -11.14
N SER A 51 0.69 -3.99 -11.48
CA SER A 51 1.52 -4.12 -12.69
C SER A 51 2.62 -5.19 -12.57
N GLY A 52 2.65 -5.96 -11.48
CA GLY A 52 3.63 -7.05 -11.26
C GLY A 52 4.95 -6.63 -10.62
N ARG A 53 5.13 -5.35 -10.25
CA ARG A 53 6.31 -4.90 -9.50
C ARG A 53 6.14 -5.21 -8.02
N GLU A 54 6.65 -6.36 -7.60
CA GLU A 54 6.32 -6.96 -6.32
C GLU A 54 7.20 -6.55 -5.12
N SER A 55 8.28 -5.78 -5.34
CA SER A 55 9.20 -5.38 -4.27
C SER A 55 8.60 -4.26 -3.43
N VAL A 56 8.56 -4.45 -2.12
CA VAL A 56 8.11 -3.43 -1.15
C VAL A 56 9.20 -2.42 -0.80
N GLU A 57 10.45 -2.72 -1.13
CA GLU A 57 11.62 -1.89 -0.83
C GLU A 57 11.94 -0.87 -1.93
N GLU A 58 11.34 -1.03 -3.12
CA GLU A 58 11.57 -0.12 -4.25
C GLU A 58 11.21 1.32 -3.86
N SER A 59 12.18 2.24 -3.89
CA SER A 59 11.88 3.65 -3.65
C SER A 59 11.07 4.23 -4.82
N MET A 60 10.25 5.23 -4.54
CA MET A 60 9.81 6.14 -5.59
C MET A 60 11.05 6.90 -6.06
N ALA A 61 11.41 6.81 -7.33
CA ALA A 61 12.41 7.68 -7.95
C ALA A 61 11.85 9.10 -8.09
#